data_AF-A0A3G9IZ06-F1
#
_entry.id   AF-A0A3G9IZ06-F1
#
_cell.length_a   1.000
_cell.length_b   1.000
_cell.length_c   1.000
_cell.angle_alpha   90.00
_cell.angle_beta   90.00
_cell.angle_gamma   90.00
#
_symmetry.space_group_name_H-M   'P 1'
#
loop_
_entity.id
_entity.type
_entity.pdbx_description
1 polymer ?
#
loop_
_entity_poly.entity_id
_entity_poly.type
_entity_poly.pdbx_seq_one_letter_code
_entity_poly.pdbx_strand_id
1 'polypeptide(L)'
;MSLIILLGIILMQIEQSKSISITDLLFGVTPIIIASFAYPLGNRKMMEVCAGRLDAYQRVLGMTLASLPLWLLLSFYGFCTTGMPSKEQTIQSVLVAIFSGVIATVLFFKATDMVRGNMQKLATIEATQSMEVFFSLLGELVFLSIQLPSLISWSGMFIVILGMILHSYVTHSPSLNNGKRVQ
;
A
#
# COMPACT_ATOMS: atom_id res chain seq x y z
N MET A 1 11.41 15.60 1.71
CA MET A 1 11.51 14.16 2.05
C MET A 1 10.96 13.28 0.92
N SER A 2 9.79 13.59 0.36
CA SER A 2 9.22 12.82 -0.76
C SER A 2 10.12 12.73 -2.01
N LEU A 3 10.93 13.76 -2.29
CA LEU A 3 11.96 13.74 -3.35
C LEU A 3 13.07 12.70 -3.11
N ILE A 4 13.44 12.47 -1.84
CA ILE A 4 14.43 11.45 -1.47
C ILE A 4 13.86 10.06 -1.72
N ILE A 5 12.60 9.83 -1.30
CA ILE A 5 11.88 8.58 -1.56
C ILE A 5 11.78 8.34 -3.07
N LEU A 6 11.37 9.35 -3.84
CA LEU A 6 11.27 9.25 -5.30
C LEU A 6 12.62 8.90 -5.95
N LEU A 7 13.71 9.52 -5.52
CA LEU A 7 15.05 9.22 -6.02
C LEU A 7 15.46 7.78 -5.70
N GLY A 8 15.16 7.28 -4.50
CA GLY A 8 15.39 5.89 -4.14
C GLY A 8 14.60 4.91 -5.01
N ILE A 9 13.33 5.21 -5.30
CA ILE A 9 12.50 4.41 -6.22
C ILE A 9 13.09 4.41 -7.63
N ILE A 10 13.49 5.57 -8.15
CA ILE A 10 14.12 5.67 -9.47
C ILE A 10 15.38 4.80 -9.53
N LEU A 11 16.24 4.86 -8.51
CA LEU A 11 17.44 4.03 -8.44
C LEU A 11 17.12 2.53 -8.45
N MET A 12 16.09 2.10 -7.71
CA MET A 12 15.63 0.69 -7.75
C MET A 12 15.16 0.27 -9.16
N GLN A 13 14.51 1.17 -9.89
CA GLN A 13 13.91 0.85 -11.20
C GLN A 13 14.86 0.97 -12.39
N ILE A 14 16.01 1.65 -12.26
CA ILE A 14 16.96 1.86 -13.36
C ILE A 14 17.45 0.53 -13.96
N GLU A 15 17.70 -0.48 -13.14
CA GLU A 15 18.15 -1.78 -13.65
C GLU A 15 17.03 -2.57 -14.33
N GLN A 16 15.81 -2.48 -13.82
CA GLN A 16 14.62 -3.09 -14.43
C GLN A 16 14.26 -2.43 -15.78
N SER A 17 14.61 -1.16 -15.97
CA SER A 17 14.23 -0.38 -17.17
C SER A 17 14.90 -0.81 -18.48
N LYS A 18 15.96 -1.63 -18.42
CA LYS A 18 16.70 -2.05 -19.63
C LYS A 18 15.95 -3.06 -20.51
N SER A 19 14.86 -3.65 -20.02
CA SER A 19 14.11 -4.72 -20.72
C SER A 19 12.62 -4.43 -20.91
N ILE A 20 12.11 -3.27 -20.47
CA ILE A 20 10.66 -2.98 -20.44
C ILE A 20 10.31 -1.90 -21.48
N SER A 21 9.27 -2.15 -22.27
CA SER A 21 8.75 -1.15 -23.23
C SER A 21 8.11 0.04 -22.51
N ILE A 22 8.16 1.23 -23.11
CA ILE A 22 7.48 2.43 -22.59
C ILE A 22 5.97 2.16 -22.41
N THR A 23 5.38 1.37 -23.31
CA THR A 23 3.95 1.02 -23.24
C THR A 23 3.63 0.20 -21.99
N ASP A 24 4.45 -0.80 -21.67
CA ASP A 24 4.27 -1.66 -20.49
C ASP A 24 4.46 -0.85 -19.20
N LEU A 25 5.43 0.07 -19.21
CA LEU A 25 5.64 1.01 -18.12
C LEU A 25 4.41 1.90 -17.90
N LEU A 26 3.79 2.43 -18.96
CA LEU A 26 2.58 3.24 -18.86
C LEU A 26 1.38 2.44 -18.32
N PHE A 27 1.20 1.21 -18.79
CA PHE A 27 0.15 0.32 -18.28
C PHE A 27 0.35 -0.09 -16.82
N GLY A 28 1.60 -0.16 -16.34
CA GLY A 28 1.91 -0.40 -14.94
C GLY A 28 1.74 0.83 -14.05
N VAL A 29 2.24 1.99 -14.47
CA VAL A 29 2.28 3.22 -13.66
C VAL A 29 0.92 3.89 -13.57
N THR A 30 0.13 3.90 -14.64
CA THR A 30 -1.15 4.61 -14.68
C THR A 30 -2.15 4.12 -13.61
N PRO A 31 -2.38 2.80 -13.44
CA PRO A 31 -3.24 2.29 -12.38
C PRO A 31 -2.72 2.62 -10.98
N ILE A 32 -1.40 2.61 -10.77
CA ILE A 32 -0.77 2.95 -9.47
C ILE A 32 -1.06 4.41 -9.10
N ILE A 33 -0.92 5.33 -10.06
CA ILE A 33 -1.26 6.74 -9.83
C ILE A 33 -2.74 6.87 -9.45
N ILE A 34 -3.64 6.25 -10.21
CA ILE A 34 -5.08 6.30 -9.91
C ILE A 34 -5.36 5.74 -8.49
N ALA A 35 -4.79 4.59 -8.16
CA ALA A 35 -4.96 3.94 -6.86
C ALA A 35 -4.44 4.82 -5.70
N SER A 36 -3.32 5.53 -5.90
CA SER A 36 -2.72 6.41 -4.88
C SER A 36 -3.65 7.56 -4.44
N PHE A 37 -4.57 7.99 -5.30
CA PHE A 37 -5.61 8.96 -4.95
C PHE A 37 -6.91 8.29 -4.52
N ALA A 38 -7.33 7.24 -5.24
CA ALA A 38 -8.59 6.56 -4.99
C ALA A 38 -8.64 5.92 -3.60
N TYR A 39 -7.53 5.32 -3.15
CA TYR A 39 -7.48 4.62 -1.86
C TYR A 39 -7.62 5.57 -0.65
N PRO A 40 -6.80 6.63 -0.48
CA PRO A 40 -6.97 7.55 0.65
C PRO A 40 -8.31 8.28 0.61
N LEU A 41 -8.77 8.66 -0.59
CA LEU A 41 -10.08 9.30 -0.76
C LEU A 41 -11.23 8.38 -0.34
N GLY A 42 -11.20 7.13 -0.80
CA GLY A 42 -12.19 6.11 -0.46
C GLY A 42 -12.21 5.83 1.04
N ASN A 43 -11.04 5.65 1.66
CA ASN A 43 -10.94 5.42 3.10
C ASN A 43 -11.53 6.60 3.91
N ARG A 44 -11.16 7.83 3.55
CA ARG A 44 -11.69 9.05 4.19
C ARG A 44 -13.20 9.18 4.03
N LYS A 45 -13.70 8.98 2.81
CA LYS A 45 -15.14 9.07 2.55
C LYS A 45 -15.91 7.98 3.30
N MET A 46 -15.35 6.79 3.41
CA MET A 46 -15.95 5.70 4.17
C MET A 46 -16.01 6.04 5.67
N MET A 47 -14.96 6.62 6.25
CA MET A 47 -14.96 7.09 7.64
C MET A 47 -16.02 8.17 7.89
N GLU A 48 -16.18 9.12 6.97
CA GLU A 48 -17.17 10.19 7.05
C GLU A 48 -18.61 9.64 6.92
N VAL A 49 -18.89 8.86 5.86
CA VAL A 49 -20.24 8.35 5.57
C VAL A 49 -20.71 7.34 6.62
N CYS A 50 -19.80 6.50 7.12
CA CYS A 50 -20.16 5.56 8.19
C CYS A 50 -20.39 6.29 9.51
N ALA A 51 -19.76 7.43 9.78
CA ALA A 51 -19.94 8.25 10.98
C ALA A 51 -19.95 7.44 12.29
N GLY A 52 -19.13 6.38 12.38
CA GLY A 52 -19.08 5.48 13.53
C GLY A 52 -20.23 4.47 13.66
N ARG A 53 -21.17 4.42 12.70
CA ARG A 53 -22.26 3.43 12.64
C ARG A 53 -21.78 2.03 12.28
N LEU A 54 -20.68 1.94 11.55
CA LEU A 54 -20.06 0.68 11.15
C LEU A 54 -18.63 0.64 11.69
N ASP A 55 -18.28 -0.47 12.32
CA ASP A 55 -16.90 -0.70 12.77
C ASP A 55 -15.97 -1.06 11.60
N ALA A 56 -14.69 -1.29 11.88
CA ALA A 56 -13.71 -1.67 10.86
C ALA A 56 -14.06 -2.98 10.13
N TYR A 57 -14.58 -3.99 10.83
CA TYR A 57 -14.90 -5.29 10.24
C TYR A 57 -16.08 -5.17 9.27
N GLN A 58 -17.13 -4.47 9.69
CA GLN A 58 -18.32 -4.25 8.88
C GLN A 58 -18.03 -3.42 7.64
N ARG A 59 -17.16 -2.40 7.76
CA ARG A 59 -16.72 -1.59 6.62
C ARG A 59 -15.91 -2.42 5.62
N VAL A 60 -14.96 -3.22 6.10
CA VAL A 60 -14.18 -4.12 5.24
C VAL A 60 -15.11 -5.10 4.52
N LEU A 61 -16.04 -5.74 5.23
CA LEU A 61 -17.04 -6.62 4.61
C LEU A 61 -17.87 -5.90 3.55
N GLY A 62 -18.40 -4.71 3.86
CA GLY A 62 -19.21 -3.92 2.95
C GLY A 62 -18.45 -3.51 1.68
N MET A 63 -17.20 -3.07 1.82
CA MET A 63 -16.33 -2.73 0.68
C MET A 63 -16.00 -3.96 -0.18
N THR A 64 -15.73 -5.10 0.45
CA THR A 64 -15.52 -6.36 -0.27
C THR A 64 -16.76 -6.75 -1.06
N LEU A 65 -17.94 -6.80 -0.43
CA LEU A 65 -19.19 -7.14 -1.11
C LEU A 65 -19.52 -6.18 -2.26
N ALA A 66 -19.31 -4.88 -2.06
CA ALA A 66 -19.55 -3.88 -3.10
C ALA A 66 -18.60 -4.00 -4.30
N SER A 67 -17.37 -4.51 -4.09
CA SER A 67 -16.39 -4.70 -5.16
C SER A 67 -16.46 -6.07 -5.84
N LEU A 68 -17.14 -7.07 -5.24
CA LEU A 68 -17.29 -8.41 -5.80
C LEU A 68 -17.78 -8.42 -7.27
N PRO A 69 -18.78 -7.61 -7.70
CA PRO A 69 -19.22 -7.62 -9.09
C PRO A 69 -18.10 -7.32 -10.07
N LEU A 70 -17.24 -6.34 -9.76
CA LEU A 70 -16.08 -6.01 -10.59
C LEU A 70 -15.10 -7.19 -10.66
N TRP A 71 -14.79 -7.80 -9.52
CA TRP A 71 -13.85 -8.92 -9.45
C TRP A 71 -14.36 -10.17 -10.14
N LEU A 72 -15.66 -10.45 -10.08
CA LEU A 72 -16.28 -11.57 -10.80
C LEU A 72 -16.20 -11.36 -12.31
N LEU A 73 -16.45 -10.14 -12.80
CA LEU A 73 -16.29 -9.81 -14.22
C LEU A 73 -14.84 -9.97 -14.69
N LEU A 74 -13.88 -9.46 -13.91
CA LEU A 74 -12.45 -9.62 -14.21
C LEU A 74 -12.00 -11.08 -14.17
N SER A 75 -12.49 -11.86 -13.19
CA SER A 75 -12.21 -13.29 -13.09
C SER A 75 -12.76 -14.06 -14.29
N PHE A 76 -13.99 -13.73 -14.73
CA PHE A 76 -14.57 -14.33 -15.93
C PHE A 76 -13.80 -13.96 -17.20
N TYR A 77 -13.41 -12.70 -17.35
CA TYR A 77 -12.57 -12.25 -18.47
C TYR A 77 -11.21 -12.96 -18.48
N GLY A 78 -10.54 -13.07 -17.31
CA GLY A 78 -9.30 -13.81 -17.15
C GLY A 78 -9.45 -15.28 -17.51
N PHE A 79 -10.52 -15.92 -17.03
CA PHE A 79 -10.82 -17.31 -17.38
C PHE A 79 -10.99 -17.50 -18.90
N CYS A 80 -11.67 -16.58 -19.58
CA CYS A 80 -11.87 -16.65 -21.04
C CYS A 80 -10.58 -16.40 -21.84
N THR A 81 -9.62 -15.65 -21.30
CA THR A 81 -8.41 -15.23 -22.02
C THR A 81 -7.19 -16.10 -21.71
N THR A 82 -7.02 -16.54 -20.46
CA THR A 82 -5.84 -17.29 -19.99
C THR A 82 -6.17 -18.70 -19.48
N GLY A 83 -7.45 -19.04 -19.31
CA GLY A 83 -7.87 -20.34 -18.77
C GLY A 83 -7.84 -20.41 -17.24
N MET A 84 -7.85 -21.63 -16.69
CA MET A 84 -7.81 -21.86 -15.23
C MET A 84 -6.41 -21.60 -14.64
N PRO A 85 -6.32 -21.04 -13.43
CA PRO A 85 -5.05 -20.89 -12.73
C PRO A 85 -4.48 -22.26 -12.31
N SER A 86 -3.17 -22.32 -12.08
CA SER A 86 -2.54 -23.53 -11.54
C SER A 86 -2.94 -23.78 -10.08
N LYS A 87 -2.70 -25.00 -9.59
CA LYS A 87 -2.93 -25.34 -8.17
C LYS A 87 -2.07 -24.48 -7.25
N GLU A 88 -0.81 -24.28 -7.62
CA GLU A 88 0.15 -23.47 -6.87
C GLU A 88 -0.30 -22.00 -6.81
N GLN A 89 -0.70 -21.42 -7.94
CA GLN A 89 -1.22 -20.05 -8.00
C GLN A 89 -2.49 -19.89 -7.15
N THR A 90 -3.37 -20.89 -7.15
CA THR A 90 -4.59 -20.89 -6.34
C THR A 90 -4.26 -20.90 -4.85
N ILE A 91 -3.35 -21.77 -4.41
CA ILE A 91 -2.92 -21.85 -3.00
C ILE A 91 -2.26 -20.54 -2.57
N GLN A 92 -1.34 -20.00 -3.38
CA GLN A 92 -0.69 -18.72 -3.09
C GLN A 92 -1.71 -17.57 -3.00
N SER A 93 -2.68 -17.52 -3.91
CA SER A 93 -3.73 -16.49 -3.90
C SER A 93 -4.60 -16.59 -2.64
N VAL A 94 -4.93 -17.80 -2.17
CA VAL A 94 -5.65 -18.01 -0.91
C VAL A 94 -4.84 -17.53 0.29
N LEU A 95 -3.54 -17.84 0.34
CA LEU A 95 -2.67 -17.35 1.42
C LEU A 95 -2.62 -15.82 1.44
N VAL A 96 -2.42 -15.19 0.28
CA VAL A 96 -2.42 -13.72 0.17
C VAL A 96 -3.76 -13.13 0.59
N ALA A 97 -4.87 -13.72 0.16
CA ALA A 97 -6.22 -13.26 0.52
C ALA A 97 -6.46 -13.33 2.03
N ILE A 98 -5.99 -14.38 2.70
CA ILE A 98 -6.16 -14.53 4.16
C ILE A 98 -5.24 -13.56 4.92
N PHE A 99 -3.94 -13.58 4.64
CA PHE A 99 -2.97 -12.80 5.42
C PHE A 99 -3.03 -11.31 5.12
N SER A 100 -3.00 -10.91 3.85
CA SER A 100 -3.05 -9.50 3.46
C SER A 100 -4.50 -8.99 3.41
N GLY A 101 -5.38 -9.73 2.72
CA GLY A 101 -6.76 -9.30 2.48
C GLY A 101 -7.65 -9.30 3.72
N VAL A 102 -7.57 -10.32 4.58
CA VAL A 102 -8.41 -10.40 5.78
C VAL A 102 -7.68 -9.88 7.01
N ILE A 103 -6.54 -10.47 7.38
CA ILE A 103 -5.88 -10.16 8.66
C ILE A 103 -5.29 -8.76 8.64
N ALA A 104 -4.37 -8.47 7.71
CA ALA A 104 -3.66 -7.20 7.67
C ALA A 104 -4.60 -6.02 7.38
N THR A 105 -5.48 -6.16 6.40
CA THR A 105 -6.43 -5.09 6.02
C THR A 105 -7.36 -4.75 7.19
N VAL A 106 -7.94 -5.74 7.88
CA VAL A 106 -8.82 -5.45 9.03
C VAL A 106 -8.06 -4.79 10.17
N LEU A 107 -6.85 -5.26 10.50
CA LEU A 107 -6.01 -4.61 11.53
C LEU A 107 -5.67 -3.16 11.15
N PHE A 108 -5.35 -2.91 9.88
CA PHE A 108 -5.09 -1.57 9.37
C PHE A 108 -6.32 -0.67 9.46
N PHE A 109 -7.49 -1.14 9.00
CA PHE A 109 -8.75 -0.39 9.09
C PHE A 109 -9.20 -0.16 10.53
N LYS A 110 -8.87 -1.08 11.44
CA LYS A 110 -9.09 -0.90 12.87
C LYS A 110 -8.19 0.18 13.45
N ALA A 111 -6.90 0.17 13.10
CA ALA A 111 -5.93 1.16 13.56
C ALA A 111 -6.29 2.58 13.06
N THR A 112 -6.67 2.71 11.79
CA THR A 112 -7.12 4.00 11.22
C THR A 112 -8.41 4.51 11.88
N ASP A 113 -9.37 3.64 12.19
CA ASP A 113 -10.59 4.01 12.91
C ASP A 113 -10.32 4.54 14.32
N MET A 114 -9.37 3.93 15.04
CA MET A 114 -8.98 4.35 16.39
C MET A 114 -8.39 5.77 16.44
N VAL A 115 -7.85 6.26 15.32
CA VAL A 115 -7.23 7.59 15.24
C VAL A 115 -7.94 8.54 14.28
N ARG A 116 -9.16 8.21 13.83
CA ARG A 116 -9.91 8.97 12.81
C ARG A 116 -10.08 10.47 13.10
N GLY A 117 -10.05 10.87 14.38
CA GLY A 117 -10.13 12.28 14.80
C GLY A 117 -8.80 13.03 14.78
N ASN A 118 -7.69 12.39 14.43
CA ASN A 118 -6.37 12.99 14.39
C ASN A 118 -5.67 12.65 13.05
N MET A 119 -5.69 13.63 12.14
CA MET A 119 -5.14 13.47 10.78
C MET A 119 -3.64 13.14 10.78
N GLN A 120 -2.87 13.64 11.75
CA GLN A 120 -1.44 13.35 11.86
C GLN A 120 -1.20 11.89 12.22
N LYS A 121 -1.90 11.36 13.22
CA LYS A 121 -1.81 9.94 13.60
C LYS A 121 -2.32 9.03 12.49
N LEU A 122 -3.36 9.45 11.77
CA LEU A 122 -3.87 8.72 10.61
C LEU A 122 -2.80 8.62 9.52
N ALA A 123 -2.15 9.72 9.17
CA ALA A 123 -1.05 9.75 8.21
C ALA A 123 0.13 8.86 8.64
N THR A 124 0.45 8.82 9.94
CA THR A 124 1.49 7.91 10.47
C THR A 124 1.12 6.44 10.26
N ILE A 125 -0.13 6.05 10.49
CA ILE A 125 -0.60 4.67 10.24
C ILE A 125 -0.57 4.37 8.74
N GLU A 126 -1.07 5.26 7.89
CA GLU A 126 -1.02 5.10 6.43
C GLU A 126 0.42 4.96 5.92
N ALA A 127 1.37 5.72 6.48
CA ALA A 127 2.78 5.62 6.13
C ALA A 127 3.38 4.23 6.45
N THR A 128 2.84 3.47 7.42
CA THR A 128 3.32 2.11 7.70
C THR A 128 3.13 1.14 6.52
N GLN A 129 2.19 1.40 5.61
CA GLN A 129 1.99 0.57 4.41
C GLN A 129 3.23 0.55 3.52
N SER A 130 3.99 1.64 3.46
CA SER A 130 5.23 1.67 2.66
C SER A 130 6.33 0.73 3.18
N MET A 131 6.23 0.25 4.43
CA MET A 131 7.13 -0.80 4.94
C MET A 131 6.82 -2.19 4.39
N GLU A 132 5.62 -2.42 3.85
CA GLU A 132 5.24 -3.70 3.24
C GLU A 132 6.20 -4.09 2.12
N VAL A 133 6.61 -3.13 1.28
CA VAL A 133 7.57 -3.35 0.18
C VAL A 133 8.90 -3.90 0.71
N PHE A 134 9.39 -3.33 1.82
CA PHE A 134 10.63 -3.78 2.45
C PHE A 134 10.52 -5.19 3.02
N PHE A 135 9.44 -5.47 3.77
CA PHE A 135 9.22 -6.80 4.36
C PHE A 135 8.92 -7.87 3.30
N SER A 136 8.23 -7.53 2.20
CA SER A 136 8.01 -8.45 1.07
C SER A 136 9.34 -8.88 0.48
N LEU A 137 10.24 -7.94 0.19
CA LEU A 137 11.56 -8.29 -0.36
C LEU A 137 12.36 -9.17 0.62
N LEU A 138 12.38 -8.81 1.91
CA LEU A 138 13.06 -9.64 2.92
C LEU A 138 12.46 -11.05 2.98
N GLY A 139 11.13 -11.17 2.91
CA GLY A 139 10.43 -12.44 2.86
C GLY A 139 10.81 -13.24 1.61
N GLU A 140 10.82 -12.63 0.44
CA GLU A 140 11.23 -13.27 -0.81
C GLU A 140 12.68 -13.78 -0.75
N LEU A 141 13.59 -12.99 -0.18
CA LEU A 141 14.99 -13.38 0.01
C LEU A 141 15.14 -14.60 0.93
N VAL A 142 14.40 -14.64 2.03
CA VAL A 142 14.50 -15.71 3.03
C VAL A 142 13.75 -16.97 2.58
N PHE A 143 12.54 -16.83 2.05
CA PHE A 143 11.64 -17.96 1.79
C PHE A 143 11.68 -18.47 0.35
N LEU A 144 11.88 -17.58 -0.63
CA LEU A 144 11.90 -17.95 -2.05
C LEU A 144 13.32 -18.06 -2.61
N SER A 145 14.35 -17.75 -1.81
CA SER A 145 15.77 -17.80 -2.20
C SER A 145 16.02 -17.08 -3.54
N ILE A 146 15.32 -15.97 -3.77
CA ILE A 146 15.49 -15.19 -4.99
C ILE A 146 16.91 -14.63 -5.06
N GLN A 147 17.35 -14.34 -6.29
CA GLN A 147 18.65 -13.73 -6.50
C GLN A 147 18.72 -12.37 -5.79
N LEU A 148 19.80 -12.15 -5.05
CA LEU A 148 19.99 -10.89 -4.32
C LEU A 148 19.85 -9.70 -5.28
N PRO A 149 19.12 -8.64 -4.87
CA PRO A 149 19.10 -7.40 -5.60
C PRO A 149 20.52 -6.91 -5.82
N SER A 150 20.74 -6.18 -6.91
CA SER A 150 22.01 -5.51 -7.15
C SER A 150 22.34 -4.51 -6.04
N LEU A 151 23.61 -4.10 -6.00
CA LEU A 151 24.07 -3.00 -5.15
C LEU A 151 23.29 -1.70 -5.41
N ILE A 152 22.87 -1.44 -6.65
CA ILE A 152 22.09 -0.25 -7.02
C ILE A 152 20.68 -0.33 -6.41
N SER A 153 19.99 -1.47 -6.57
CA SER A 153 18.67 -1.68 -5.99
C SER A 153 18.70 -1.63 -4.45
N TRP A 154 19.74 -2.18 -3.82
CA TRP A 154 19.96 -2.04 -2.39
C TRP A 154 20.16 -0.59 -1.96
N SER A 155 20.95 0.19 -2.71
CA SER A 155 21.16 1.61 -2.41
C SER A 155 19.87 2.42 -2.54
N GLY A 156 19.06 2.15 -3.58
CA GLY A 156 17.75 2.79 -3.77
C GLY A 156 16.79 2.45 -2.64
N MET A 157 16.75 1.19 -2.22
CA MET A 157 15.94 0.75 -1.08
C MET A 157 16.34 1.42 0.23
N PHE A 158 17.64 1.51 0.51
CA PHE A 158 18.14 2.22 1.69
C PHE A 158 17.72 3.70 1.68
N ILE A 159 17.79 4.36 0.52
CA ILE A 159 17.34 5.74 0.34
C ILE A 159 15.83 5.89 0.59
N VAL A 160 15.01 4.95 0.12
CA VAL A 160 13.56 4.93 0.38
C VAL A 160 13.27 4.84 1.88
N ILE A 161 13.90 3.87 2.57
CA ILE A 161 13.71 3.68 4.02
C ILE A 161 14.13 4.93 4.79
N LEU A 162 15.30 5.49 4.47
CA LEU A 162 15.80 6.71 5.12
C LEU A 162 14.88 7.90 4.84
N GLY A 163 14.38 8.05 3.61
CA GLY A 163 13.42 9.07 3.23
C GLY A 163 12.11 8.97 4.01
N MET A 164 11.60 7.75 4.22
CA MET A 164 10.40 7.50 5.03
C MET A 164 10.62 7.80 6.51
N ILE A 165 11.75 7.39 7.08
CA ILE A 165 12.13 7.68 8.47
C ILE A 165 12.17 9.19 8.68
N LEU A 166 12.87 9.93 7.81
CA LEU A 166 12.93 11.39 7.87
C LEU A 166 11.56 12.05 7.71
N HIS A 167 10.73 11.55 6.79
CA HIS A 167 9.37 12.04 6.60
C HIS A 167 8.53 11.88 7.88
N SER A 168 8.64 10.73 8.54
CA SER A 168 7.96 10.48 9.82
C SER A 168 8.43 11.45 10.92
N TYR A 169 9.74 11.63 11.10
CA TYR A 169 10.29 12.54 12.12
C TYR A 169 9.89 14.01 11.91
N VAL A 170 9.94 14.51 10.67
CA VAL A 170 9.54 15.90 10.37
C VAL A 170 8.05 16.11 10.60
N THR A 171 7.22 15.12 10.27
CA THR A 171 5.76 15.16 10.49
C THR A 171 5.41 15.10 11.99
N HIS A 172 6.28 14.48 12.80
CA HIS A 172 6.15 14.37 14.25
C HIS A 172 6.78 15.52 15.05
N SER A 173 7.41 16.51 14.41
CA SER A 173 7.89 17.68 15.15
C SER A 173 6.67 18.45 15.68
N PRO A 174 6.47 18.56 17.00
CA PRO A 174 5.37 19.33 17.54
C PRO A 174 5.58 20.75 17.05
N SER A 175 4.57 21.32 16.39
CA SER A 175 4.52 22.75 16.18
C SER A 175 4.71 23.42 17.54
N LEU A 176 5.89 23.97 17.78
CA LEU A 176 6.17 24.94 18.84
C LEU A 176 5.42 26.23 18.49
N ASN A 177 4.10 26.17 18.38
CA ASN A 177 3.24 27.32 18.25
C ASN A 177 1.79 26.93 18.54
N ASN A 178 1.41 26.96 19.81
CA ASN A 178 0.07 27.42 20.17
C ASN A 178 0.22 28.34 21.36
N GLY A 179 0.46 29.61 21.02
CA GLY A 179 0.49 30.70 21.97
C GLY A 179 -0.86 30.92 22.63
N LYS A 180 -0.75 31.52 23.83
CA LYS A 180 -1.74 32.41 24.43
C LYS A 180 -3.09 31.78 24.74
N ARG A 181 -3.22 31.39 26.02
CA ARG A 181 -4.49 31.47 26.77
C ARG A 181 -5.22 32.75 26.35
N VAL A 182 -6.34 32.59 25.67
CA VAL A 182 -7.38 33.61 25.62
C VAL A 182 -8.08 33.56 26.97
N GLN A 183 -8.32 34.77 27.48
CA GLN A 183 -8.84 35.13 28.79
C GLN A 183 -10.13 34.41 29.18
#